data_AF-A0A914ED91-F1
#
_entry.id   AF-A0A914ED91-F1
#
_cell.length_a   1.000
_cell.length_b   1.000
_cell.length_c   1.000
_cell.angle_alpha   90.00
_cell.angle_beta   90.00
_cell.angle_gamma   90.00
#
_symmetry.space_group_name_H-M   'P 1'
#
loop_
_entity.id
_entity.type
_entity.pdbx_description
1 polymer ?
#
loop_
_entity_poly.entity_id
_entity_poly.type
_entity_poly.pdbx_seq_one_letter_code
_entity_poly.pdbx_strand_id
1 'polypeptide(L)'
;MLNMEMDASFPKGWPYGSLMTIQWAGSLALIITLYVGSYWLGGTGFVIFSGWTSFFSILFIWLAHLFGLQRKTYQVGHGFVFIPFSLIAFFYSIIGILLFAISFLICFVSTFYSFRYAISVTFTYLISTIFCIMVGGSFAYFAILLYRACPNGNLRNLTQVIIEGDRTAAMTPNINDSTNPNRPPI
;
A
#
# COMPACT_ATOMS: atom_id res chain seq x y z
N MET A 1 8.15 21.29 -19.89
CA MET A 1 7.21 20.16 -20.08
C MET A 1 7.67 19.03 -19.17
N LEU A 2 6.82 18.60 -18.24
CA LEU A 2 7.13 17.51 -17.32
C LEU A 2 6.96 16.21 -18.11
N ASN A 3 8.04 15.67 -18.68
CA ASN A 3 8.01 14.32 -19.24
C ASN A 3 7.75 13.35 -18.07
N MET A 4 6.48 12.99 -17.88
CA MET A 4 6.09 11.92 -16.99
C MET A 4 6.28 10.62 -17.77
N GLU A 5 7.42 9.98 -17.58
CA GLU A 5 7.62 8.60 -18.04
C GLU A 5 6.75 7.69 -17.15
N MET A 6 5.59 7.33 -17.68
CA MET A 6 4.64 6.47 -17.00
C MET A 6 5.20 5.04 -16.93
N ASP A 7 5.39 4.51 -15.73
CA ASP A 7 5.84 3.13 -15.53
C ASP A 7 4.63 2.18 -15.58
N ALA A 8 4.21 1.85 -16.79
CA ALA A 8 3.09 0.93 -17.03
C ALA A 8 3.40 -0.53 -16.61
N SER A 9 4.67 -0.86 -16.38
CA SER A 9 5.09 -2.18 -15.88
C SER A 9 4.89 -2.33 -14.38
N PHE A 10 4.86 -1.23 -13.63
CA PHE A 10 4.77 -1.23 -12.17
C PHE A 10 3.67 -2.14 -11.60
N PRO A 11 2.41 -2.15 -12.09
CA PRO A 11 1.36 -3.00 -11.51
C PRO A 11 1.63 -4.50 -11.64
N LYS A 12 2.43 -4.88 -12.63
CA LYS A 12 2.85 -6.28 -12.89
C LYS A 12 4.19 -6.62 -12.24
N GLY A 13 4.88 -5.64 -11.67
CA GLY A 13 6.12 -5.82 -10.92
C GLY A 13 5.85 -6.56 -9.62
N TRP A 14 6.22 -7.84 -9.57
CA TRP A 14 6.18 -8.63 -8.36
C TRP A 14 7.51 -8.50 -7.61
N PRO A 15 7.53 -8.27 -6.29
CA PRO A 15 6.38 -8.39 -5.38
C PRO A 15 5.62 -7.09 -5.10
N TYR A 16 6.25 -5.91 -5.22
CA TYR A 16 5.73 -4.70 -4.60
C TYR A 16 4.53 -4.10 -5.35
N GLY A 17 4.62 -3.98 -6.67
CA GLY A 17 3.56 -3.38 -7.47
C GLY A 17 2.29 -4.22 -7.54
N SER A 18 2.44 -5.55 -7.62
CA SER A 18 1.32 -6.48 -7.53
C SER A 18 0.65 -6.48 -6.16
N LEU A 19 1.43 -6.43 -5.06
CA LEU A 19 0.86 -6.35 -3.71
C LEU A 19 0.08 -5.05 -3.47
N MET A 20 0.60 -3.90 -3.89
CA MET A 20 -0.14 -2.64 -3.80
C MET A 20 -1.42 -2.69 -4.63
N THR A 21 -1.39 -3.36 -5.79
CA THR A 21 -2.58 -3.56 -6.62
C THR A 21 -3.63 -4.41 -5.90
N ILE A 22 -3.22 -5.51 -5.26
CA ILE A 22 -4.11 -6.35 -4.44
C ILE A 22 -4.68 -5.55 -3.26
N GLN A 23 -3.88 -4.70 -2.61
CA GLN A 23 -4.31 -3.91 -1.46
C GLN A 23 -5.44 -2.94 -1.81
N TRP A 24 -5.27 -2.11 -2.84
CA TRP A 24 -6.32 -1.13 -3.21
C TRP A 24 -7.51 -1.83 -3.89
N ALA A 25 -7.27 -2.79 -4.79
CA ALA A 25 -8.36 -3.48 -5.48
C ALA A 25 -9.16 -4.38 -4.54
N GLY A 26 -8.50 -5.08 -3.62
CA GLY A 26 -9.13 -5.86 -2.57
C GLY A 26 -9.92 -5.00 -1.59
N SER A 27 -9.41 -3.81 -1.24
CA SER A 27 -10.13 -2.83 -0.41
C SER A 27 -11.38 -2.32 -1.12
N LEU A 28 -11.31 -2.06 -2.43
CA LEU A 28 -12.46 -1.67 -3.25
C LEU A 28 -13.49 -2.80 -3.35
N ALA A 29 -13.05 -4.03 -3.59
CA ALA A 29 -13.92 -5.21 -3.65
C ALA A 29 -14.65 -5.44 -2.30
N LEU A 30 -13.97 -5.24 -1.17
CA LEU A 30 -14.58 -5.30 0.16
C LEU A 30 -15.68 -4.23 0.31
N ILE A 31 -15.39 -2.99 -0.08
CA ILE A 31 -16.35 -1.87 -0.03
C ILE A 31 -17.58 -2.19 -0.89
N ILE A 32 -17.39 -2.66 -2.13
CA ILE A 32 -18.49 -3.03 -3.04
C ILE A 32 -19.31 -4.17 -2.43
N THR A 33 -18.66 -5.18 -1.86
CA THR A 33 -19.34 -6.31 -1.21
C THR A 33 -20.25 -5.83 -0.08
N LEU A 34 -19.77 -4.88 0.73
CA LEU A 34 -20.56 -4.34 1.84
C LEU A 34 -21.67 -3.40 1.37
N TYR A 35 -21.49 -2.60 0.32
CA TYR A 35 -22.56 -1.73 -0.18
C TYR A 35 -23.66 -2.47 -0.95
N VAL A 36 -23.29 -3.52 -1.68
CA VAL A 36 -24.24 -4.33 -2.47
C VAL A 36 -24.90 -5.40 -1.59
N GLY A 37 -24.15 -5.93 -0.63
CA GLY A 37 -24.65 -6.93 0.31
C GLY A 37 -25.62 -6.34 1.33
N SER A 38 -26.58 -7.16 1.76
CA SER A 38 -27.42 -6.81 2.91
C SER A 38 -26.65 -7.04 4.20
N TYR A 39 -26.39 -5.98 4.96
CA TYR A 39 -25.76 -6.06 6.28
C TYR A 39 -26.65 -5.43 7.34
N TRP A 40 -26.76 -6.12 8.49
CA TRP A 40 -27.66 -5.73 9.59
C TRP A 40 -26.94 -5.60 10.94
N LEU A 41 -25.68 -6.05 11.01
CA LEU A 41 -24.93 -6.14 12.26
C LEU A 41 -24.05 -4.91 12.48
N GLY A 42 -24.03 -4.45 13.73
CA GLY A 42 -23.18 -3.34 14.17
C GLY A 42 -21.69 -3.65 13.96
N GLY A 43 -20.91 -2.59 13.70
CA GLY A 43 -19.46 -2.69 13.46
C GLY A 43 -19.05 -2.66 11.99
N THR A 44 -19.97 -2.87 11.04
CA THR A 44 -19.69 -2.71 9.60
C THR A 44 -19.22 -1.30 9.23
N GLY A 45 -19.65 -0.27 9.97
CA GLY A 45 -19.16 1.09 9.79
C GLY A 45 -17.64 1.21 9.93
N PHE A 46 -17.03 0.46 10.87
CA PHE A 46 -15.57 0.43 11.02
C PHE A 46 -14.90 -0.28 9.83
N VAL A 47 -15.50 -1.35 9.31
CA VAL A 47 -15.00 -2.09 8.14
C VAL A 47 -15.08 -1.24 6.85
N ILE A 48 -16.14 -0.46 6.70
CA ILE A 48 -16.29 0.48 5.59
C ILE A 48 -15.26 1.61 5.71
N PHE A 49 -15.08 2.16 6.93
CA PHE A 49 -14.07 3.17 7.21
C PHE A 49 -12.64 2.67 6.92
N SER A 50 -12.30 1.46 7.38
CA SER A 50 -10.97 0.86 7.13
C SER A 50 -10.74 0.59 5.64
N GLY A 51 -11.77 0.09 4.95
CA GLY A 51 -11.76 -0.10 3.49
C GLY A 51 -11.48 1.20 2.75
N TRP A 52 -12.25 2.27 3.01
CA TRP A 52 -12.07 3.56 2.34
C TRP A 52 -10.72 4.19 2.64
N THR A 53 -10.30 4.18 3.91
CA THR A 53 -9.01 4.72 4.35
C THR A 53 -7.86 4.05 3.60
N SER A 54 -7.91 2.71 3.50
CA SER A 54 -6.85 1.94 2.85
C SER A 54 -6.90 2.06 1.32
N PHE A 55 -8.10 2.10 0.74
CA PHE A 55 -8.29 2.32 -0.70
C PHE A 55 -7.65 3.63 -1.15
N PHE A 56 -8.02 4.78 -0.54
CA PHE A 56 -7.48 6.07 -0.95
C PHE A 56 -5.99 6.19 -0.70
N SER A 57 -5.52 5.74 0.47
CA SER A 57 -4.11 5.89 0.85
C SER A 57 -3.19 5.08 -0.07
N ILE A 58 -3.55 3.82 -0.35
CA ILE A 58 -2.74 2.96 -1.24
C ILE A 58 -2.92 3.34 -2.69
N LEU A 59 -4.11 3.75 -3.13
CA LEU A 59 -4.29 4.23 -4.50
C LEU A 59 -3.42 5.45 -4.78
N PHE A 60 -3.34 6.40 -3.84
CA PHE A 60 -2.47 7.58 -3.99
C PHE A 60 -0.99 7.19 -4.06
N ILE A 61 -0.52 6.30 -3.19
CA ILE A 61 0.86 5.81 -3.20
C ILE A 61 1.15 5.04 -4.50
N TRP A 62 0.22 4.18 -4.94
CA TRP A 62 0.34 3.41 -6.17
C TRP A 62 0.40 4.31 -7.41
N LEU A 63 -0.45 5.35 -7.48
CA LEU A 63 -0.39 6.36 -8.54
C LEU A 63 0.95 7.11 -8.51
N ALA A 64 1.45 7.44 -7.31
CA ALA A 64 2.75 8.09 -7.19
C ALA A 64 3.90 7.24 -7.74
N HIS A 65 3.83 5.91 -7.57
CA HIS A 65 4.80 4.98 -8.16
C HIS A 65 4.63 4.88 -9.68
N LEU A 66 3.39 4.81 -10.18
CA LEU A 66 3.08 4.72 -11.61
C LEU A 66 3.54 5.96 -12.40
N PHE A 67 3.48 7.15 -11.80
CA PHE A 67 4.00 8.38 -12.38
C PHE A 67 5.50 8.62 -12.14
N GLY A 68 6.21 7.65 -11.53
CA GLY A 68 7.65 7.75 -11.27
C GLY A 68 8.02 8.88 -10.31
N LEU A 69 7.08 9.40 -9.50
CA LEU A 69 7.30 10.52 -8.58
C LEU A 69 8.34 10.18 -7.49
N GLN A 70 8.54 8.89 -7.23
CA GLN A 70 9.59 8.37 -6.34
C GLN A 70 11.02 8.55 -6.85
N ARG A 71 11.23 8.73 -8.17
CA ARG A 71 12.58 8.89 -8.76
C ARG A 71 13.02 10.36 -8.81
N LYS A 72 12.12 11.30 -8.51
CA LYS A 72 12.37 12.73 -8.63
C LYS A 72 12.86 13.29 -7.30
N THR A 73 14.05 13.87 -7.32
CA THR A 73 14.56 14.73 -6.24
C THR A 73 14.01 16.14 -6.47
N TYR A 74 13.33 16.69 -5.47
CA TYR A 74 12.83 18.07 -5.54
C TYR A 74 13.90 18.98 -4.94
N GLN A 75 14.46 19.90 -5.72
CA GLN A 75 15.28 20.96 -5.15
C GLN A 75 14.37 21.97 -4.44
N VAL A 76 14.56 22.11 -3.13
CA VAL A 76 13.88 23.13 -2.30
C VAL A 76 14.97 23.98 -1.67
N GLY A 77 15.20 25.17 -2.23
CA GLY A 77 16.32 26.04 -1.83
C GLY A 77 17.67 25.43 -2.19
N HIS A 78 18.63 25.46 -1.25
CA HIS A 78 19.96 24.85 -1.42
C HIS A 78 20.02 23.34 -1.12
N GLY A 79 18.88 22.70 -0.82
CA GLY A 79 18.80 21.28 -0.45
C GLY A 79 17.97 20.46 -1.42
N PHE A 80 18.29 19.17 -1.52
CA PHE A 80 17.44 18.18 -2.20
C PHE A 80 16.49 17.57 -1.16
N VAL A 81 15.17 17.70 -1.38
CA VAL A 81 14.13 17.05 -0.59
C VAL A 81 13.67 15.79 -1.31
N PHE A 82 13.87 14.66 -0.65
CA PHE A 82 13.38 13.36 -1.10
C PHE A 82 12.17 12.96 -0.27
N ILE A 83 11.07 12.56 -0.93
CA ILE A 83 9.88 12.05 -0.25
C ILE A 83 10.07 10.53 -0.11
N PRO A 84 10.27 9.99 1.11
CA PRO A 84 10.52 8.58 1.30
C PRO A 84 9.20 7.79 1.22
N PHE A 85 8.68 7.59 0.01
CA PHE A 85 7.44 6.86 -0.24
C PHE A 85 7.46 5.45 0.36
N SER A 86 8.61 4.80 0.39
CA SER A 86 8.81 3.49 1.02
C SER A 86 8.57 3.51 2.53
N LEU A 87 9.02 4.56 3.22
CA LEU A 87 8.80 4.74 4.65
C LEU A 87 7.33 5.03 4.95
N ILE A 88 6.69 5.88 4.14
CA ILE A 88 5.25 6.16 4.25
C ILE A 88 4.44 4.88 4.03
N ALA A 89 4.75 4.10 3.00
CA ALA A 89 4.09 2.84 2.68
C ALA A 89 4.29 1.79 3.79
N PHE A 90 5.44 1.76 4.46
CA PHE A 90 5.70 0.90 5.60
C PHE A 90 4.79 1.23 6.79
N PHE A 91 4.72 2.51 7.20
CA PHE A 91 3.83 2.93 8.29
C PHE A 91 2.36 2.68 7.97
N TYR A 92 1.94 2.96 6.72
CA TYR A 92 0.60 2.64 6.27
C TYR A 92 0.31 1.15 6.31
N SER A 93 1.29 0.30 6.00
CA SER A 93 1.12 -1.15 6.09
C SER A 93 0.93 -1.61 7.52
N ILE A 94 1.64 -1.04 8.50
CA ILE A 94 1.43 -1.35 9.93
C ILE A 94 0.02 -0.94 10.36
N ILE A 95 -0.41 0.27 10.03
CA ILE A 95 -1.77 0.76 10.33
C ILE A 95 -2.81 -0.14 9.64
N GLY A 96 -2.58 -0.48 8.37
CA GLY A 96 -3.43 -1.37 7.58
C GLY A 96 -3.61 -2.74 8.23
N ILE A 97 -2.53 -3.35 8.73
CA ILE A 97 -2.59 -4.63 9.46
C ILE A 97 -3.53 -4.52 10.67
N LEU A 98 -3.40 -3.46 11.48
CA LEU A 98 -4.25 -3.28 12.66
C LEU A 98 -5.72 -3.04 12.30
N LEU A 99 -5.98 -2.16 11.31
CA LEU A 99 -7.32 -1.86 10.84
C LEU A 99 -8.01 -3.11 10.27
N PHE A 100 -7.30 -3.89 9.45
CA PHE A 100 -7.86 -5.10 8.85
C PHE A 100 -7.93 -6.29 9.82
N ALA A 101 -7.09 -6.35 10.85
CA ALA A 101 -7.22 -7.34 11.92
C ALA A 101 -8.51 -7.14 12.73
N ILE A 102 -8.81 -5.89 13.10
CA ILE A 102 -10.07 -5.55 13.78
C ILE A 102 -11.26 -5.79 12.84
N SER A 103 -11.14 -5.36 11.57
CA SER A 103 -12.20 -5.56 10.57
C SER A 103 -12.50 -7.04 10.30
N PHE A 104 -11.45 -7.87 10.24
CA PHE A 104 -11.56 -9.32 10.16
C PHE A 104 -12.34 -9.88 11.35
N LEU A 105 -11.99 -9.50 12.57
CA LEU A 105 -12.66 -9.99 13.77
C LEU A 105 -14.15 -9.62 13.79
N ILE A 106 -14.48 -8.38 13.39
CA ILE A 106 -15.88 -7.93 13.25
C ILE A 106 -16.63 -8.78 12.22
N CYS A 107 -16.06 -8.97 11.02
CA CYS A 107 -16.71 -9.76 9.96
C CYS A 107 -16.83 -11.24 10.33
N PHE A 108 -15.81 -11.79 10.99
CA PHE A 108 -15.77 -13.19 11.42
C PHE A 108 -16.86 -13.48 12.46
N VAL A 109 -16.94 -12.66 13.53
CA VAL A 109 -18.00 -12.80 14.53
C VAL A 109 -19.39 -12.58 13.92
N SER A 110 -19.51 -11.60 13.01
CA SER A 110 -20.75 -11.31 12.29
C SER A 110 -21.23 -12.49 11.43
N THR A 111 -20.30 -13.25 10.85
CA THR A 111 -20.60 -14.46 10.06
C THR A 111 -21.24 -15.55 10.91
N PHE A 112 -20.78 -15.75 12.16
CA PHE A 112 -21.42 -16.73 13.04
C PHE A 112 -22.79 -16.27 13.53
N TYR A 113 -22.93 -14.97 13.79
CA TYR A 113 -24.19 -14.42 14.26
C TYR A 113 -25.26 -14.38 13.15
N SER A 114 -24.86 -14.17 11.90
CA SER A 114 -25.76 -14.11 10.74
C SER A 114 -26.44 -15.45 10.41
N PHE A 115 -25.92 -16.60 10.89
CA PHE A 115 -26.58 -17.90 10.74
C PHE A 115 -28.01 -17.92 11.29
N ARG A 116 -28.35 -17.02 12.22
CA ARG A 116 -29.70 -16.91 12.81
C ARG A 116 -30.71 -16.10 11.97
N TYR A 117 -30.26 -15.40 10.93
CA TYR A 117 -31.08 -14.43 10.21
C TYR A 117 -31.42 -14.90 8.79
N ALA A 118 -30.47 -14.74 7.86
CA ALA A 118 -30.67 -15.01 6.45
C ALA A 118 -29.35 -15.48 5.82
N ILE A 119 -29.45 -16.46 4.95
CA ILE A 119 -28.30 -17.06 4.27
C ILE A 119 -27.52 -16.01 3.44
N SER A 120 -28.21 -15.06 2.83
CA SER A 120 -27.58 -13.97 2.04
C SER A 120 -26.68 -13.06 2.87
N VAL A 121 -27.07 -12.77 4.11
CA VAL A 121 -26.30 -11.94 5.05
C VAL A 121 -25.04 -12.70 5.48
N THR A 122 -25.15 -14.02 5.71
CA THR A 122 -24.01 -14.88 6.00
C THR A 122 -23.00 -14.93 4.87
N PHE A 123 -23.45 -15.05 3.61
CA PHE A 123 -22.55 -14.99 2.47
C PHE A 123 -21.84 -13.64 2.35
N THR A 124 -22.53 -12.54 2.62
CA THR A 124 -21.94 -11.19 2.60
C THR A 124 -20.78 -11.11 3.62
N TYR A 125 -21.02 -11.48 4.88
CA TYR A 125 -19.98 -11.42 5.91
C TYR A 125 -18.85 -12.43 5.69
N LEU A 126 -19.14 -13.61 5.13
CA LEU A 126 -18.11 -14.59 4.78
C LEU A 126 -17.16 -14.06 3.70
N ILE A 127 -17.72 -13.48 2.63
CA ILE A 127 -16.93 -12.88 1.55
C ILE A 127 -16.14 -11.68 2.07
N SER A 128 -16.75 -10.81 2.88
CA SER A 128 -16.05 -9.68 3.52
C SER A 128 -14.90 -10.15 4.43
N THR A 129 -15.07 -11.28 5.13
CA THR A 129 -14.02 -11.87 5.98
C THR A 129 -12.82 -12.32 5.14
N ILE A 130 -13.08 -12.98 4.00
CA ILE A 130 -12.03 -13.41 3.06
C ILE A 130 -11.28 -12.20 2.50
N PHE A 131 -11.99 -11.14 2.09
CA PHE A 131 -11.35 -9.92 1.61
C PHE A 131 -10.53 -9.22 2.72
N CYS A 132 -11.00 -9.21 3.96
CA CYS A 132 -10.24 -8.65 5.08
C CYS A 132 -8.93 -9.41 5.32
N ILE A 133 -8.94 -10.75 5.27
CA ILE A 133 -7.72 -11.56 5.40
C ILE A 133 -6.79 -11.31 4.22
N MET A 134 -7.32 -11.30 3.00
CA MET A 134 -6.52 -11.10 1.79
C MET A 134 -5.82 -9.74 1.81
N VAL A 135 -6.54 -8.67 2.12
CA VAL A 135 -5.99 -7.32 2.18
C VAL A 135 -5.05 -7.17 3.39
N GLY A 136 -5.47 -7.59 4.59
CA GLY A 136 -4.63 -7.53 5.78
C GLY A 136 -3.33 -8.35 5.65
N GLY A 137 -3.43 -9.54 5.05
CA GLY A 137 -2.29 -10.40 4.74
C GLY A 137 -1.36 -9.78 3.71
N SER A 138 -1.90 -9.09 2.70
CA SER A 138 -1.08 -8.35 1.73
C SER A 138 -0.34 -7.18 2.37
N PHE A 139 -0.93 -6.46 3.34
CA PHE A 139 -0.24 -5.44 4.12
C PHE A 139 0.85 -6.03 5.01
N ALA A 140 0.58 -7.15 5.68
CA ALA A 140 1.57 -7.86 6.49
C ALA A 140 2.76 -8.32 5.65
N TYR A 141 2.50 -8.95 4.50
CA TYR A 141 3.55 -9.43 3.62
C TYR A 141 4.37 -8.28 3.03
N PHE A 142 3.72 -7.20 2.62
CA PHE A 142 4.39 -6.00 2.12
C PHE A 142 5.28 -5.33 3.18
N ALA A 143 4.80 -5.22 4.44
CA ALA A 143 5.59 -4.70 5.55
C ALA A 143 6.84 -5.56 5.82
N ILE A 144 6.72 -6.90 5.75
CA ILE A 144 7.85 -7.82 5.93
C ILE A 144 8.89 -7.64 4.81
N LEU A 145 8.43 -7.53 3.56
CA LEU A 145 9.33 -7.32 2.42
C LEU A 145 10.09 -5.99 2.54
N LEU A 146 9.42 -4.92 2.96
CA LEU A 146 10.08 -3.65 3.21
C LEU A 146 11.04 -3.72 4.39
N TYR A 147 10.66 -4.38 5.48
CA TYR A 147 11.53 -4.56 6.63
C TYR A 147 12.81 -5.34 6.28
N ARG A 148 12.70 -6.37 5.44
CA ARG A 148 13.84 -7.15 4.94
C ARG A 148 14.74 -6.37 3.98
N ALA A 149 14.18 -5.39 3.27
CA ALA A 149 14.93 -4.52 2.37
C ALA A 149 15.74 -3.45 3.12
N CYS A 150 15.58 -3.29 4.44
CA CYS A 150 16.34 -2.33 5.24
C CYS A 150 17.82 -2.73 5.37
N PRO A 151 18.78 -1.92 4.87
CA PRO A 151 20.18 -2.15 5.20
C PRO A 151 20.39 -1.87 6.70
N ASN A 152 20.88 -2.88 7.42
CA ASN A 152 21.13 -2.90 8.88
C ASN A 152 19.89 -2.88 9.80
N GLY A 153 18.69 -3.16 9.29
CA GLY A 153 17.47 -3.21 10.13
C GLY A 153 17.05 -1.86 10.75
N ASN A 154 17.73 -0.77 10.39
CA ASN A 154 17.40 0.57 10.86
C ASN A 154 16.32 1.18 9.95
N LEU A 155 15.13 1.41 10.51
CA LEU A 155 13.98 1.98 9.78
C LEU A 155 14.28 3.36 9.17
N ARG A 156 15.24 4.11 9.73
CA ARG A 156 15.67 5.40 9.14
C ARG A 156 16.30 5.23 7.75
N ASN A 157 16.86 4.06 7.45
CA ASN A 157 17.47 3.78 6.16
C ASN A 157 16.44 3.47 5.05
N LEU A 158 15.16 3.22 5.38
CA LEU A 158 14.09 3.18 4.36
C LEU A 158 13.95 4.49 3.60
N THR A 159 14.42 5.60 4.17
CA THR A 159 14.40 6.89 3.48
C THR A 159 15.26 6.92 2.22
N GLN A 160 16.17 5.96 2.08
CA GLN A 160 17.07 5.81 0.95
C GLN A 160 16.68 4.64 0.04
N VAL A 161 15.58 3.94 0.33
CA VAL A 161 15.14 2.78 -0.46
C VAL A 161 14.05 3.21 -1.44
N ILE A 162 14.26 2.93 -2.72
CA ILE A 162 13.31 3.16 -3.82
C ILE A 162 12.68 1.83 -4.21
N ILE A 163 11.37 1.80 -4.44
CA ILE A 163 10.62 0.60 -4.82
C ILE A 163 10.43 0.60 -6.34
N GLU A 164 11.18 -0.22 -7.05
CA GLU A 164 11.14 -0.34 -8.51
C GLU A 164 10.16 -1.43 -8.99
N GLY A 165 9.08 -1.67 -8.25
CA GLY A 165 8.06 -2.66 -8.58
C GLY A 165 8.51 -4.10 -8.33
N ASP A 166 9.61 -4.54 -8.94
CA ASP A 166 10.20 -5.88 -8.79
C ASP A 166 11.27 -5.95 -7.70
N ARG A 167 11.96 -4.84 -7.42
CA ARG A 167 13.08 -4.75 -6.49
C ARG A 167 13.05 -3.47 -5.65
N THR A 168 13.80 -3.50 -4.57
CA THR A 168 14.15 -2.30 -3.80
C THR A 168 15.59 -1.91 -4.11
N ALA A 169 15.79 -0.70 -4.63
CA ALA A 169 17.13 -0.16 -4.87
C ALA A 169 17.49 0.81 -3.74
N ALA A 170 18.70 0.66 -3.18
CA ALA A 170 19.26 1.71 -2.33
C ALA A 170 19.71 2.87 -3.23
N MET A 171 19.27 4.09 -2.92
CA MET A 171 19.71 5.29 -3.60
C MET A 171 21.18 5.53 -3.23
N THR A 172 22.10 5.04 -4.06
CA THR A 172 23.51 5.40 -3.95
C THR A 172 23.62 6.86 -4.35
N PRO A 173 24.06 7.78 -3.47
CA PRO A 173 24.49 9.08 -3.94
C PRO A 173 25.63 8.82 -4.93
N ASN A 174 25.48 9.33 -6.15
CA ASN A 174 26.48 9.16 -7.20
C ASN A 174 27.72 10.01 -6.83
N ILE A 175 28.55 9.51 -5.91
CA ILE A 175 29.77 10.20 -5.44
C ILE A 175 30.81 10.32 -6.56
N ASN A 176 30.62 9.59 -7.67
CA ASN A 176 31.58 9.53 -8.78
C ASN A 176 31.41 10.61 -9.85
N ASP A 177 30.42 11.51 -9.77
CA ASP A 177 30.22 12.55 -10.81
C ASP A 177 30.95 13.88 -10.51
N SER A 178 31.81 13.91 -9.48
CA SER A 178 32.62 15.08 -9.12
C SER A 178 33.97 15.17 -9.87
N THR A 179 34.29 14.22 -10.77
CA THR A 179 35.55 14.23 -11.53
C THR A 179 35.40 14.71 -12.98
N ASN A 180 34.21 15.11 -13.44
CA ASN A 180 34.03 15.66 -14.78
C ASN A 180 33.58 17.14 -14.76
N PRO A 181 34.51 18.10 -14.88
CA PRO A 181 34.20 19.54 -14.80
C PRO A 181 33.37 20.09 -15.96
N ASN A 182 32.98 19.27 -16.96
CA ASN A 182 32.40 19.75 -18.22
C ASN A 182 30.93 19.38 -18.45
N ARG A 183 30.19 18.90 -17.45
CA ARG A 183 28.77 18.56 -17.63
C ARG A 183 27.86 19.45 -16.77
N PRO A 184 26.90 20.18 -17.37
CA PRO A 184 25.93 20.92 -16.57
C PRO A 184 25.00 19.94 -15.81
N PRO A 185 24.64 20.26 -14.56
CA PRO A 185 23.81 19.40 -13.71
C PRO A 185 22.38 19.32 -14.26
N ILE A 186 21.83 18.10 -14.26
CA ILE A 186 20.46 17.75 -14.67
C ILE A 186 19.55 17.69 -13.46
#